data_AF-A0A0J9BH84-F1
#
_entry.id   AF-A0A0J9BH84-F1
#
_cell.length_a   1.000
_cell.length_b   1.000
_cell.length_c   1.000
_cell.angle_alpha   90.00
_cell.angle_beta   90.00
_cell.angle_gamma   90.00
#
_symmetry.space_group_name_H-M   'P 1'
#
loop_
_entity.id
_entity.type
_entity.pdbx_description
1 polymer ?
#
loop_
_entity_poly.entity_id
_entity_poly.type
_entity_poly.pdbx_seq_one_letter_code
_entity_poly.pdbx_strand_id
1 'polypeptide(L)'
;MIEHNIRIKKCKNCGKYFVLKGDYSTDYCDRIPDGEKFTCKKLAAMKARKKKVQDNPILKYEKAYKRMYAHLSNHKISNEDFRLWAEAAANKRDSSLAEYSSSPSDDIINQFKEYLDNK
;
A
#
# COMPACT_ATOMS: atom_id res chain seq x y z
N MET A 1 -19.53 27.73 -27.93
CA MET A 1 -20.17 26.45 -27.58
C MET A 1 -19.41 25.86 -26.42
N ILE A 2 -20.07 25.56 -25.30
CA ILE A 2 -19.41 24.89 -24.16
C ILE A 2 -19.50 23.38 -24.45
N GLU A 3 -18.43 22.81 -24.98
CA GLU A 3 -18.31 21.36 -25.11
C GLU A 3 -18.06 20.77 -23.72
N HIS A 4 -19.08 20.18 -23.11
CA HIS A 4 -18.86 19.34 -21.95
C HIS A 4 -18.27 18.00 -22.43
N ASN A 5 -16.96 17.84 -22.25
CA ASN A 5 -16.23 16.58 -22.51
C ASN A 5 -16.62 15.51 -21.47
N ILE A 6 -17.88 15.06 -21.54
CA ILE A 6 -18.47 14.08 -20.62
C ILE A 6 -17.95 12.70 -20.98
N ARG A 7 -17.08 12.17 -20.13
CA ARG A 7 -16.53 10.83 -20.29
C ARG A 7 -17.34 9.83 -19.45
N ILE A 8 -17.94 8.84 -20.10
CA ILE A 8 -18.73 7.79 -19.45
C ILE A 8 -17.90 6.49 -19.41
N LYS A 9 -17.90 5.81 -18.26
CA LYS A 9 -17.25 4.51 -18.07
C LYS A 9 -18.18 3.49 -17.44
N LYS A 10 -17.92 2.20 -17.68
CA LYS A 10 -18.55 1.09 -16.99
C LYS A 10 -17.79 0.77 -15.70
N CYS A 11 -18.48 0.74 -14.56
CA CYS A 11 -17.82 0.45 -13.28
C CYS A 11 -17.36 -1.02 -13.20
N LYS A 12 -16.07 -1.26 -12.90
CA LYS A 12 -15.51 -2.61 -12.77
C LYS A 12 -16.02 -3.42 -11.55
N ASN A 13 -16.69 -2.79 -10.58
CA ASN A 13 -17.23 -3.48 -9.40
C ASN A 13 -18.72 -3.84 -9.55
N CYS A 14 -19.59 -2.89 -9.91
CA CYS A 14 -21.04 -3.12 -10.01
C CYS A 14 -21.59 -3.20 -11.45
N GLY A 15 -20.75 -3.02 -12.47
CA GLY A 15 -21.14 -3.14 -13.88
C GLY A 15 -21.99 -1.99 -14.45
N LYS A 16 -22.53 -1.10 -13.62
CA LYS A 16 -23.35 0.04 -14.07
C LYS A 16 -22.48 1.19 -14.60
N TYR A 17 -22.97 1.92 -15.61
CA TYR A 17 -22.30 3.10 -16.18
C TYR A 17 -22.28 4.30 -15.22
N PHE A 18 -21.24 5.12 -15.30
CA PHE A 18 -21.10 6.35 -14.51
C PHE A 18 -20.32 7.42 -15.29
N VAL A 19 -20.57 8.68 -14.95
CA VAL A 19 -19.87 9.83 -15.51
C VAL A 19 -18.59 10.07 -14.71
N LEU A 20 -17.45 10.19 -15.40
CA LEU A 20 -16.19 10.62 -14.81
C LEU A 20 -16.27 12.10 -14.46
N LYS A 21 -16.03 12.42 -13.19
CA LYS A 21 -15.92 13.79 -12.71
C LYS A 21 -14.49 14.27 -12.93
N GLY A 22 -14.31 15.42 -13.58
CA GLY A 22 -12.99 16.04 -13.78
C GLY A 22 -12.03 15.21 -14.64
N ASP A 23 -10.74 15.32 -14.33
CA ASP A 23 -9.64 14.63 -15.00
C ASP A 23 -9.32 13.24 -14.41
N TYR A 24 -9.92 12.89 -13.28
CA TYR A 24 -9.67 11.64 -12.56
C TYR A 24 -9.89 10.38 -13.40
N SER A 25 -8.88 9.50 -13.47
CA SER A 25 -8.94 8.22 -14.19
C SER A 25 -9.43 7.06 -13.30
N THR A 26 -10.63 7.15 -12.71
CA THR A 26 -11.19 6.04 -11.92
C THR A 26 -11.93 5.03 -12.81
N ASP A 27 -11.85 3.74 -12.46
CA ASP A 27 -12.66 2.67 -13.07
C ASP A 27 -13.85 2.25 -12.19
N TYR A 28 -14.03 2.94 -11.07
CA TYR A 28 -15.05 2.65 -10.06
C TYR A 28 -15.91 3.87 -9.80
N CYS A 29 -17.22 3.64 -9.72
CA CYS A 29 -18.21 4.67 -9.38
C CYS A 29 -18.31 4.90 -7.86
N ASP A 30 -19.03 5.96 -7.47
CA ASP A 30 -19.26 6.31 -6.07
C ASP A 30 -20.55 5.68 -5.48
N ARG A 31 -21.23 4.81 -6.23
CA ARG A 31 -22.45 4.14 -5.75
C ARG A 31 -22.12 3.05 -4.71
N ILE A 32 -22.99 2.89 -3.72
CA ILE A 32 -22.98 1.78 -2.76
C ILE A 32 -23.77 0.63 -3.40
N PRO A 33 -23.16 -0.55 -3.66
CA PRO A 33 -23.88 -1.72 -4.15
C PRO A 33 -24.90 -2.25 -3.13
N ASP A 34 -25.89 -2.98 -3.62
CA ASP A 34 -26.90 -3.60 -2.76
C ASP A 34 -26.24 -4.60 -1.80
N GLY A 35 -26.57 -4.52 -0.51
CA GLY A 35 -25.97 -5.36 0.54
C GLY A 35 -24.60 -4.92 1.05
N GLU A 36 -24.01 -3.87 0.49
CA GLU A 36 -22.71 -3.34 0.90
C GLU A 36 -22.85 -2.06 1.75
N LYS A 37 -21.84 -1.80 2.59
CA LYS A 37 -21.78 -0.56 3.40
C LYS A 37 -20.96 0.56 2.76
N PHE A 38 -20.19 0.23 1.71
CA PHE A 38 -19.20 1.12 1.13
C PHE A 38 -19.38 1.28 -0.37
N THR A 39 -18.89 2.40 -0.91
CA THR A 39 -18.95 2.69 -2.34
C THR A 39 -18.09 1.71 -3.15
N CYS A 40 -18.41 1.50 -4.43
CA CYS A 40 -17.60 0.68 -5.33
C CYS A 40 -16.11 1.07 -5.33
N LYS A 41 -15.83 2.38 -5.27
CA LYS A 41 -14.47 2.92 -5.17
C LYS A 41 -13.78 2.50 -3.87
N LYS A 42 -14.46 2.59 -2.72
CA LYS A 42 -13.90 2.18 -1.42
C LYS A 42 -13.73 0.66 -1.33
N LEU A 43 -14.69 -0.12 -1.83
CA LEU A 43 -14.58 -1.58 -1.91
C LEU A 43 -13.38 -2.01 -2.77
N ALA A 44 -13.19 -1.38 -3.93
CA ALA A 44 -12.03 -1.63 -4.78
C ALA A 44 -10.70 -1.28 -4.07
N ALA A 45 -10.63 -0.15 -3.37
CA ALA A 45 -9.45 0.22 -2.59
C ALA A 45 -9.18 -0.78 -1.45
N MET A 46 -10.21 -1.27 -0.77
CA MET A 46 -10.08 -2.31 0.26
C MET A 46 -9.55 -3.63 -0.32
N LYS A 47 -10.11 -4.08 -1.45
CA LYS A 47 -9.63 -5.28 -2.18
C LYS A 47 -8.17 -5.13 -2.62
N ALA A 48 -7.82 -3.99 -3.22
CA ALA A 48 -6.45 -3.71 -3.64
C ALA A 48 -5.48 -3.68 -2.46
N ARG A 49 -5.88 -3.07 -1.33
CA ARG A 49 -5.08 -3.08 -0.09
C ARG A 49 -4.89 -4.49 0.44
N LYS A 50 -5.95 -5.31 0.50
CA LYS A 50 -5.87 -6.70 0.95
C LYS A 50 -4.92 -7.50 0.07
N LYS A 51 -5.05 -7.37 -1.26
CA LYS A 51 -4.13 -8.02 -2.21
C LYS A 51 -2.68 -7.58 -1.99
N LYS A 52 -2.42 -6.28 -1.82
CA LYS A 52 -1.06 -5.78 -1.54
C LYS A 52 -0.46 -6.41 -0.29
N VAL A 53 -1.25 -6.58 0.77
CA VAL A 53 -0.81 -7.21 2.02
C VAL A 53 -0.57 -8.71 1.84
N GLN A 54 -1.38 -9.40 1.03
CA GLN A 54 -1.15 -10.81 0.69
C GLN A 54 0.12 -11.00 -0.15
N ASP A 55 0.34 -10.14 -1.14
CA ASP A 55 1.50 -10.22 -2.03
C ASP A 55 2.81 -9.84 -1.31
N ASN A 56 2.74 -8.96 -0.31
CA ASN A 56 3.87 -8.56 0.50
C ASN A 56 3.46 -8.43 1.99
N PRO A 57 3.54 -9.52 2.77
CA PRO A 57 3.19 -9.48 4.19
C PRO A 57 4.10 -8.54 5.00
N ILE A 58 5.29 -8.21 4.47
CA ILE A 58 6.34 -7.41 5.10
C ILE A 58 6.45 -6.00 4.45
N LEU A 59 5.30 -5.42 4.09
CA LEU A 59 5.17 -4.07 3.48
C LEU A 59 5.83 -2.92 4.23
N LYS A 60 6.08 -3.09 5.54
CA LYS A 60 6.52 -2.01 6.43
C LYS A 60 7.96 -1.57 6.17
N TYR A 61 8.76 -2.42 5.55
CA TYR A 61 10.14 -2.12 5.16
C TYR A 61 10.26 -0.86 4.31
N GLU A 62 9.45 -0.72 3.24
CA GLU A 62 9.50 0.45 2.34
C GLU A 62 9.25 1.77 3.08
N LYS A 63 8.36 1.76 4.06
CA LYS A 63 8.03 2.94 4.86
C LYS A 63 9.19 3.32 5.78
N ALA A 64 9.80 2.35 6.44
CA ALA A 64 10.96 2.57 7.31
C ALA A 64 12.17 3.05 6.49
N TYR A 65 12.40 2.47 5.31
CA TYR A 65 13.47 2.89 4.40
C TYR A 65 13.33 4.35 4.00
N LYS A 66 12.14 4.79 3.57
CA LYS A 66 11.89 6.20 3.22
C LYS A 66 12.08 7.14 4.40
N ARG A 67 11.71 6.72 5.61
CA ARG A 67 11.94 7.49 6.85
C ARG A 67 13.43 7.68 7.11
N MET A 68 14.22 6.61 7.03
CA MET A 68 15.67 6.67 7.23
C MET A 68 16.38 7.44 6.13
N TYR A 69 15.95 7.30 4.88
CA TYR A 69 16.47 8.10 3.77
C TYR A 69 16.19 9.59 3.98
N ALA A 70 15.02 9.96 4.52
CA ALA A 70 14.74 11.34 4.89
C ALA A 70 15.62 11.84 6.06
N HIS A 71 16.08 10.96 6.95
CA HIS A 71 17.08 11.32 7.95
C HIS A 71 18.45 11.54 7.31
N LEU A 72 18.86 10.68 6.38
CA LEU A 72 20.08 10.83 5.60
C LEU A 72 20.09 12.14 4.81
N SER A 73 19.01 12.43 4.07
CA SER A 73 18.89 13.64 3.26
C SER A 73 18.88 14.92 4.09
N ASN A 74 18.47 14.82 5.36
CA ASN A 74 18.51 15.92 6.32
C ASN A 74 19.78 15.90 7.19
N HIS A 75 20.80 15.13 6.80
CA HIS A 75 22.08 15.00 7.48
C HIS A 75 21.99 14.62 8.98
N LYS A 76 20.92 13.92 9.38
CA LYS A 76 20.71 13.46 10.77
C LYS A 76 21.46 12.16 11.07
N ILE A 77 21.80 11.40 10.04
CA ILE A 77 22.57 10.17 10.10
C ILE A 77 23.66 10.20 9.03
N SER A 78 24.76 9.49 9.23
CA SER A 78 25.79 9.37 8.21
C SER A 78 25.37 8.42 7.09
N ASN A 79 26.05 8.52 5.93
CA ASN A 79 25.87 7.55 4.85
C ASN A 79 26.19 6.12 5.31
N GLU A 80 27.19 5.96 6.17
CA GLU A 80 27.59 4.64 6.67
C GLU A 80 26.54 4.06 7.63
N ASP A 81 26.01 4.86 8.54
CA ASP A 81 24.93 4.43 9.44
C ASP A 81 23.69 4.02 8.65
N PHE A 82 23.34 4.80 7.61
CA PHE A 82 22.23 4.45 6.72
C PHE A 82 22.48 3.13 5.99
N ARG A 83 23.70 2.91 5.47
CA ARG A 83 24.09 1.70 4.76
C ARG A 83 23.98 0.47 5.68
N LEU A 84 24.59 0.54 6.87
CA LEU A 84 24.54 -0.52 7.87
C LEU A 84 23.12 -0.83 8.32
N TRP A 85 22.30 0.20 8.55
CA TRP A 85 20.89 0.03 8.88
C TRP A 85 20.12 -0.63 7.74
N ALA A 86 20.31 -0.17 6.50
CA ALA A 86 19.58 -0.68 5.34
C ALA A 86 19.91 -2.15 5.06
N GLU A 87 21.18 -2.53 5.19
CA GLU A 87 21.63 -3.92 5.08
C GLU A 87 21.01 -4.81 6.16
N ALA A 88 21.08 -4.39 7.43
CA ALA A 88 20.49 -5.14 8.54
C ALA A 88 18.96 -5.28 8.40
N ALA A 89 18.27 -4.21 7.99
CA ALA A 89 16.83 -4.21 7.78
C ALA A 89 16.39 -5.09 6.60
N ALA A 90 17.18 -5.12 5.51
CA ALA A 90 16.94 -5.99 4.37
C ALA A 90 17.13 -7.47 4.75
N ASN A 91 18.20 -7.80 5.48
CA ASN A 91 18.44 -9.17 5.97
C ASN A 91 17.30 -9.63 6.88
N LYS A 92 16.88 -8.79 7.83
CA LYS A 92 15.76 -9.12 8.73
C LYS A 92 14.44 -9.30 7.95
N ARG A 93 14.19 -8.49 6.91
CA ARG A 93 13.02 -8.63 6.03
C ARG A 93 13.03 -10.00 5.35
N ASP A 94 14.16 -10.40 4.77
CA ASP A 94 14.25 -11.65 4.02
C ASP A 94 14.13 -12.87 4.93
N SER A 95 14.71 -12.82 6.14
CA SER A 95 14.51 -13.85 7.15
C SER A 95 13.05 -13.96 7.59
N SER A 96 12.40 -12.84 7.89
CA SER A 96 10.98 -12.84 8.29
C SER A 96 10.06 -13.25 7.14
N LEU A 97 10.41 -12.96 5.88
CA LEU A 97 9.66 -13.43 4.71
C LEU A 97 9.76 -14.95 4.59
N ALA A 98 10.96 -15.52 4.74
CA ALA A 98 11.17 -16.96 4.71
C ALA A 98 10.40 -17.67 5.84
N GLU A 99 10.46 -17.12 7.07
CA GLU A 99 9.73 -17.64 8.22
C GLU A 99 8.21 -17.58 7.99
N TYR A 100 7.70 -16.46 7.49
CA TYR A 100 6.29 -16.30 7.16
C TYR A 100 5.84 -17.25 6.04
N SER A 101 6.69 -17.51 5.05
CA SER A 101 6.39 -18.49 3.99
C SER A 101 6.31 -19.92 4.53
N SER A 102 7.10 -20.27 5.54
CA SER A 102 7.04 -21.58 6.19
C SER A 102 5.90 -21.71 7.19
N SER A 103 5.63 -20.66 7.96
CA SER A 103 4.58 -20.64 8.99
C SER A 103 3.92 -19.24 9.03
N PRO A 104 2.87 -19.01 8.24
CA PRO A 104 2.21 -17.70 8.21
C PRO A 104 1.62 -17.34 9.58
N SER A 105 2.18 -16.30 10.21
CA SER A 105 1.73 -15.79 11.51
C SER A 105 1.79 -14.27 11.56
N ASP A 106 0.77 -13.67 12.18
CA ASP A 106 0.72 -12.23 12.44
C ASP A 106 1.82 -11.79 13.43
N ASP A 107 2.30 -12.69 14.27
CA ASP A 107 3.39 -12.41 15.23
C ASP A 107 4.70 -12.10 14.50
N ILE A 108 5.02 -12.83 13.43
CA ILE A 108 6.21 -12.58 12.61
C ILE A 108 6.15 -11.17 12.01
N ILE A 109 4.97 -10.79 11.51
CA ILE A 109 4.73 -9.46 10.96
C ILE A 109 4.88 -8.38 12.05
N ASN A 110 4.40 -8.64 13.27
CA ASN A 110 4.47 -7.69 14.38
C ASN A 110 5.89 -7.54 14.92
N GLN A 111 6.63 -8.62 15.10
CA GLN A 111 8.05 -8.58 15.48
C GLN A 111 8.89 -7.81 14.46
N PHE A 112 8.63 -8.00 13.16
CA PHE A 112 9.32 -7.23 12.13
C PHE A 112 8.98 -5.72 12.20
N LYS A 113 7.73 -5.36 12.50
CA LYS A 113 7.33 -3.96 12.71
C LYS A 113 8.09 -3.35 13.89
N GLU A 114 8.10 -4.03 15.03
CA GLU A 114 8.79 -3.57 16.24
C GLU A 114 10.28 -3.39 16.00
N TYR A 115 10.92 -4.33 15.29
CA TYR A 115 12.32 -4.19 14.89
C TYR A 115 12.60 -2.91 14.09
N LEU A 116 11.72 -2.55 13.15
CA LEU A 116 11.88 -1.34 12.33
C LEU A 116 11.58 -0.04 13.08
N ASP A 117 10.69 -0.05 14.07
CA ASP A 117 10.31 1.15 14.83
C ASP A 117 11.25 1.41 16.03
N ASN A 118 11.96 0.40 16.52
CA ASN A 118 12.95 0.52 17.59
C ASN A 118 14.36 0.98 17.11
N LYS A 119 14.51 1.36 15.84
CA LYS A 119 15.74 1.91 15.24
C LYS A 119 15.49 3.25 14.58
#